data_AF-A0A7X8RNH2-F1
#
_entry.id   AF-A0A7X8RNH2-F1
#
_cell.length_a   1.000
_cell.length_b   1.000
_cell.length_c   1.000
_cell.angle_alpha   90.00
_cell.angle_beta   90.00
_cell.angle_gamma   90.00
#
_symmetry.space_group_name_H-M   'P 1'
#
loop_
_entity.id
_entity.type
_entity.pdbx_description
1 polymer ?
#
loop_
_entity_poly.entity_id
_entity_poly.type
_entity_poly.pdbx_seq_one_letter_code
_entity_poly.pdbx_strand_id
1 'polypeptide(L)'
;MIKTYHMVTIEERKFPTLLFIGISYIIGNWLYKSTIVDLLALFYFGYGLCLIFSYILLHLKYKISLHTAAISGLIGFLICFSHYYKINLIIILAVLFIIGGVISSTRLKLKAHQLNEISLGFIFGLVSQFIVYYIYIYMM
;
A
#
# COMPACT_ATOMS: atom_id res chain seq x y z
N MET A 1 1.12 -10.29 26.88
CA MET A 1 1.36 -8.96 27.48
C MET A 1 2.27 -8.19 26.54
N ILE A 2 1.78 -7.10 25.94
CA ILE A 2 2.56 -6.26 25.00
C ILE A 2 3.60 -5.51 25.84
N LYS A 3 4.90 -5.67 25.54
CA LYS A 3 6.00 -5.14 26.36
C LYS A 3 6.41 -3.70 26.02
N THR A 4 6.07 -3.22 24.82
CA THR A 4 6.44 -1.87 24.34
C THR A 4 5.42 -1.34 23.32
N TYR A 5 5.27 -0.01 23.22
CA TYR A 5 4.45 0.63 22.18
C TYR A 5 5.00 0.37 20.76
N HIS A 6 6.31 0.13 20.66
CA HIS A 6 6.93 -0.33 19.42
C HIS A 6 6.65 -1.82 19.21
N MET A 7 6.17 -2.20 18.03
CA MET A 7 6.05 -3.59 17.61
C MET A 7 7.45 -4.13 17.28
N VAL A 8 8.13 -4.62 18.31
CA VAL A 8 9.53 -5.12 18.23
C VAL A 8 9.56 -6.43 17.46
N THR A 9 8.53 -7.27 17.60
CA THR A 9 8.51 -8.61 17.01
C THR A 9 7.64 -8.71 15.75
N ILE A 10 7.97 -9.66 14.89
CA ILE A 10 7.20 -9.97 13.67
C ILE A 10 5.81 -10.50 14.04
N GLU A 11 5.69 -11.21 15.16
CA GLU A 11 4.42 -11.80 15.61
C GLU A 11 3.41 -10.74 16.05
N GLU A 12 3.87 -9.69 16.74
CA GLU A 12 3.02 -8.54 17.12
C GLU A 12 2.47 -7.79 15.90
N ARG A 13 3.11 -7.89 14.73
CA ARG A 13 2.66 -7.22 13.50
C ARG A 13 1.56 -7.98 12.76
N LYS A 14 1.43 -9.30 12.97
CA LYS A 14 0.45 -10.14 12.24
C LYS A 14 -0.98 -9.69 12.49
N PHE A 15 -1.36 -9.50 13.75
CA PHE A 15 -2.72 -9.11 14.11
C PHE A 15 -3.11 -7.73 13.55
N PRO A 16 -2.31 -6.64 13.74
CA PRO A 16 -2.58 -5.36 13.11
C PRO A 16 -2.70 -5.46 11.59
N THR A 17 -1.80 -6.17 10.90
CA THR A 17 -1.90 -6.31 9.44
C THR A 17 -3.18 -7.02 9.01
N LEU A 18 -3.58 -8.08 9.71
CA LEU A 18 -4.82 -8.79 9.41
C LEU A 18 -6.06 -7.90 9.62
N LEU A 19 -6.08 -7.11 10.69
CA LEU A 19 -7.13 -6.14 10.96
C LEU A 19 -7.23 -5.11 9.82
N PHE A 20 -6.10 -4.54 9.39
CA PHE A 20 -6.10 -3.56 8.31
C PHE A 20 -6.49 -4.16 6.95
N ILE A 21 -6.20 -5.44 6.69
CA ILE A 21 -6.74 -6.15 5.52
C ILE A 21 -8.27 -6.13 5.58
N GLY A 22 -8.86 -6.56 6.70
CA GLY A 22 -10.31 -6.60 6.88
C GLY A 22 -10.96 -5.23 6.68
N ILE A 23 -10.41 -4.19 7.31
CA ILE A 23 -10.90 -2.81 7.18
C ILE A 23 -10.84 -2.35 5.71
N SER A 24 -9.73 -2.62 5.02
CA SER A 24 -9.56 -2.19 3.62
C SER A 24 -10.62 -2.81 2.71
N TYR A 25 -10.91 -4.11 2.86
CA TYR A 25 -11.94 -4.77 2.06
C TYR A 25 -13.36 -4.35 2.44
N ILE A 26 -13.64 -4.07 3.71
CA ILE A 26 -14.94 -3.53 4.15
C ILE A 26 -15.20 -2.18 3.50
N ILE A 27 -14.23 -1.26 3.58
CA ILE A 27 -14.35 0.08 3.00
C ILE A 27 -14.43 -0.02 1.47
N GLY A 28 -13.55 -0.82 0.84
CA GLY A 28 -13.57 -1.05 -0.60
C GLY A 28 -14.93 -1.56 -1.09
N ASN A 29 -15.48 -2.58 -0.44
CA ASN A 29 -16.81 -3.12 -0.80
C ASN A 29 -17.94 -2.11 -0.58
N TRP A 30 -17.90 -1.33 0.50
CA TRP A 30 -18.91 -0.31 0.76
C TRP A 30 -18.90 0.78 -0.31
N LEU A 31 -17.70 1.27 -0.70
CA LEU A 31 -17.54 2.26 -1.75
C LEU A 31 -17.95 1.72 -3.13
N TYR A 32 -17.58 0.48 -3.45
CA TYR A 32 -17.93 -0.15 -4.73
C TYR A 32 -19.44 -0.33 -4.88
N LYS A 33 -20.14 -0.72 -3.80
CA LYS A 33 -21.61 -0.83 -3.81
C LYS A 33 -22.33 0.51 -3.94
N SER A 34 -21.66 1.61 -3.55
CA SER A 34 -22.25 2.94 -3.67
C SER A 34 -22.30 3.46 -5.12
N THR A 35 -21.57 2.85 -6.06
CA THR A 35 -21.46 3.20 -7.50
C THR A 35 -21.08 4.65 -7.85
N ILE A 36 -20.79 5.49 -6.86
CA ILE A 36 -20.42 6.90 -7.05
C ILE A 36 -18.90 7.07 -7.19
N VAL A 37 -18.11 6.19 -6.55
CA VAL A 37 -16.64 6.35 -6.41
C VAL A 37 -15.88 5.03 -6.59
N ASP A 38 -16.16 4.32 -7.68
CA ASP A 38 -15.59 3.00 -7.97
C ASP A 38 -14.06 2.98 -7.95
N LEU A 39 -13.40 3.98 -8.56
CA LEU A 39 -11.93 4.06 -8.53
C LEU A 39 -11.40 4.22 -7.10
N LEU A 40 -12.12 4.90 -6.21
CA LEU A 40 -11.71 4.98 -4.81
C LEU A 40 -11.87 3.63 -4.10
N ALA A 41 -12.84 2.80 -4.49
CA ALA A 41 -12.91 1.42 -4.00
C ALA A 41 -11.67 0.61 -4.41
N LEU A 42 -11.21 0.77 -5.66
CA LEU A 42 -9.99 0.12 -6.16
C LEU A 42 -8.76 0.48 -5.34
N PHE A 43 -8.62 1.72 -4.88
CA PHE A 43 -7.53 2.14 -3.99
C PHE A 43 -7.45 1.28 -2.73
N TYR A 44 -8.60 1.05 -2.07
CA TYR A 44 -8.68 0.21 -0.88
C TYR A 44 -8.48 -1.27 -1.19
N PHE A 45 -8.99 -1.78 -2.31
CA PHE A 45 -8.69 -3.15 -2.72
C PHE A 45 -7.20 -3.35 -3.04
N GLY A 46 -6.55 -2.38 -3.69
CA GLY A 46 -5.11 -2.41 -3.97
C GLY A 46 -4.26 -2.40 -2.69
N TYR A 47 -4.64 -1.63 -1.67
CA TYR A 47 -3.98 -1.72 -0.36
C TYR A 47 -4.27 -3.01 0.37
N GLY A 48 -5.52 -3.50 0.32
CA GLY A 48 -5.87 -4.80 0.88
C GLY A 48 -4.98 -5.91 0.32
N LEU A 49 -4.76 -5.90 -1.00
CA LEU A 49 -3.89 -6.83 -1.70
C LEU A 49 -2.40 -6.66 -1.32
N CYS A 50 -1.91 -5.42 -1.19
CA CYS A 50 -0.57 -5.16 -0.67
C CYS A 50 -0.38 -5.68 0.76
N LEU A 51 -1.38 -5.50 1.63
CA LEU A 51 -1.33 -5.96 3.01
C LEU A 51 -1.39 -7.48 3.10
N ILE A 52 -2.13 -8.15 2.20
CA ILE A 52 -2.11 -9.61 2.06
C ILE A 52 -0.69 -10.09 1.72
N PHE A 53 -0.02 -9.47 0.74
CA PHE A 53 1.37 -9.80 0.44
C PHE A 53 2.28 -9.56 1.65
N SER A 54 2.13 -8.44 2.35
CA SER A 54 2.87 -8.17 3.58
C SER A 54 2.64 -9.27 4.64
N TYR A 55 1.40 -9.72 4.82
CA TYR A 55 1.02 -10.73 5.80
C TYR A 55 1.63 -12.11 5.49
N ILE A 56 1.69 -12.48 4.20
CA ILE A 56 2.38 -13.68 3.72
C ILE A 56 3.88 -13.59 4.02
N LEU A 57 4.51 -12.45 3.73
CA LEU A 57 5.94 -12.23 4.02
C LEU A 57 6.23 -12.31 5.53
N LEU A 58 5.33 -11.80 6.39
CA LEU A 58 5.47 -11.91 7.84
C LEU A 58 5.46 -13.38 8.32
N HIS A 59 4.73 -14.28 7.64
CA HIS A 59 4.79 -15.72 7.92
C HIS A 59 6.13 -16.34 7.52
N LEU A 60 6.74 -15.84 6.45
CA LEU A 60 8.09 -16.22 6.01
C LEU A 60 9.21 -15.54 6.82
N LYS A 61 8.87 -14.84 7.91
CA LYS A 61 9.79 -14.07 8.77
C LYS A 61 10.49 -12.89 8.07
N TYR A 62 9.93 -12.43 6.94
CA TYR A 62 10.38 -11.20 6.27
C TYR A 62 9.43 -10.05 6.62
N LYS A 63 9.99 -8.91 7.01
CA LYS A 63 9.23 -7.67 7.24
C LYS A 63 9.48 -6.71 6.09
N ILE A 64 8.44 -6.04 5.63
CA ILE A 64 8.54 -4.93 4.67
C ILE A 64 8.18 -3.61 5.34
N SER A 65 8.57 -2.50 4.75
CA SER A 65 8.17 -1.19 5.26
C SER A 65 6.78 -0.82 4.76
N LEU A 66 5.79 -0.85 5.67
CA LEU A 66 4.42 -0.43 5.35
C LEU A 66 4.32 1.07 4.99
N HIS A 67 5.26 1.90 5.45
CA HIS A 67 5.28 3.33 5.11
C HIS A 67 5.69 3.54 3.64
N THR A 68 6.65 2.74 3.15
CA THR A 68 7.09 2.84 1.76
C THR A 68 6.07 2.20 0.81
N ALA A 69 5.40 1.12 1.27
CA ALA A 69 4.25 0.55 0.57
C ALA A 69 3.05 1.51 0.51
N ALA A 70 2.81 2.29 1.57
CA ALA A 70 1.75 3.30 1.58
C ALA A 70 2.02 4.40 0.53
N ILE A 71 3.21 5.01 0.52
CA ILE A 71 3.48 6.08 -0.45
C ILE A 71 3.51 5.55 -1.89
N SER A 72 4.07 4.36 -2.13
CA SER A 72 4.10 3.77 -3.47
C SER A 72 2.73 3.31 -3.97
N GLY A 73 1.86 2.83 -3.06
CA GLY A 73 0.46 2.54 -3.37
C GLY A 73 -0.33 3.78 -3.73
N LEU A 74 -0.12 4.90 -3.02
CA LEU A 74 -0.74 6.17 -3.39
C LEU A 74 -0.28 6.64 -4.77
N ILE A 75 1.02 6.55 -5.05
CA ILE A 75 1.58 6.88 -6.38
C ILE A 75 0.96 5.98 -7.46
N GLY A 76 0.94 4.66 -7.25
CA GLY A 76 0.36 3.70 -8.19
C GLY A 76 -1.10 3.97 -8.48
N PHE A 77 -1.90 4.24 -7.44
CA PHE A 77 -3.30 4.62 -7.59
C PHE A 77 -3.46 5.91 -8.38
N LEU A 78 -2.69 6.97 -8.09
CA LEU A 78 -2.80 8.24 -8.80
C LEU A 78 -2.38 8.14 -10.26
N ILE A 79 -1.46 7.22 -10.60
CA ILE A 79 -1.15 6.90 -12.00
C ILE A 79 -2.37 6.28 -12.68
N CYS A 80 -3.02 5.29 -12.06
CA CYS A 80 -4.25 4.69 -12.59
C CYS A 80 -5.39 5.72 -12.71
N PHE A 81 -5.53 6.58 -11.72
CA PHE A 81 -6.55 7.63 -11.66
C PHE A 81 -6.35 8.67 -12.76
N SER A 82 -5.10 9.13 -12.96
CA SER A 82 -4.70 10.01 -14.05
C SER A 82 -5.01 9.37 -15.41
N HIS A 83 -4.70 8.08 -15.57
CA HIS A 83 -4.97 7.35 -16.81
C HIS A 83 -6.46 7.20 -17.10
N TYR A 84 -7.27 6.87 -16.09
CA TYR A 84 -8.71 6.62 -16.24
C TYR A 84 -9.47 7.90 -16.61
N TYR A 85 -9.26 8.99 -15.84
CA TYR A 85 -9.94 10.26 -16.06
C TYR A 85 -9.27 11.19 -17.08
N LYS A 86 -8.13 10.78 -17.67
CA LYS A 86 -7.34 11.58 -18.62
C LYS A 86 -6.93 12.95 -18.08
N ILE A 87 -6.68 13.05 -16.78
CA ILE A 87 -6.23 14.27 -16.10
C ILE A 87 -4.70 14.25 -15.92
N ASN A 88 -4.06 15.42 -16.03
CA ASN A 88 -2.62 15.54 -15.83
C ASN A 88 -2.28 15.71 -14.33
N LEU A 89 -1.67 14.68 -13.74
CA LEU A 89 -1.20 14.69 -12.34
C LEU A 89 0.33 14.71 -12.20
N ILE A 90 1.08 15.06 -13.25
CA ILE A 90 2.55 14.93 -13.28
C ILE A 90 3.22 15.69 -12.12
N ILE A 91 2.74 16.90 -11.80
CA ILE A 91 3.29 17.73 -10.72
C ILE A 91 3.06 17.07 -9.36
N ILE A 92 1.85 16.56 -9.13
CA ILE A 92 1.49 15.88 -7.88
C ILE A 92 2.32 14.59 -7.73
N LEU A 93 2.46 13.82 -8.80
CA LEU A 93 3.28 12.61 -8.81
C LEU A 93 4.75 12.95 -8.51
N ALA A 94 5.32 13.98 -9.14
CA ALA A 94 6.70 14.40 -8.89
C ALA A 94 6.94 14.76 -7.41
N VAL A 95 6.02 15.52 -6.81
CA VAL A 95 6.07 15.85 -5.38
C VAL A 95 5.97 14.59 -4.51
N LEU A 96 5.06 13.66 -4.85
CA LEU A 96 4.92 12.41 -4.11
C LEU A 96 6.15 11.51 -4.23
N PHE A 97 6.84 11.48 -5.36
CA PHE A 97 8.11 10.77 -5.51
C PHE A 97 9.21 11.37 -4.62
N ILE A 98 9.29 12.70 -4.52
CA ILE A 98 10.23 13.38 -3.60
C ILE A 98 9.89 13.02 -2.15
N ILE A 99 8.62 13.13 -1.75
CA ILE A 99 8.16 12.76 -0.41
C ILE A 99 8.44 11.27 -0.13
N GLY A 100 8.20 10.39 -1.08
CA GLY A 100 8.49 8.96 -0.98
C GLY A 100 9.98 8.66 -0.81
N GLY A 101 10.83 9.42 -1.49
CA GLY A 101 12.28 9.41 -1.29
C GLY A 101 12.64 9.79 0.15
N VAL A 102 12.13 10.91 0.64
CA VAL A 102 12.36 11.37 2.02
C VAL A 102 11.89 10.33 3.05
N ILE A 103 10.68 9.79 2.90
CA ILE A 103 10.13 8.75 3.78
C ILE A 103 11.07 7.54 3.80
N SER A 104 11.47 7.04 2.63
CA SER A 104 12.38 5.90 2.50
C SER A 104 13.74 6.17 3.16
N SER A 105 14.32 7.35 2.95
CA SER A 105 15.58 7.77 3.58
C SER A 105 15.46 7.83 5.11
N THR A 106 14.34 8.30 5.67
CA THR A 106 14.15 8.29 7.13
C THR A 106 14.14 6.87 7.70
N ARG A 107 13.53 5.91 7.00
CA ARG A 107 13.45 4.52 7.46
C ARG A 107 14.83 3.84 7.48
N LEU A 108 15.69 4.16 6.50
CA LEU A 108 17.10 3.74 6.49
C LEU A 108 17.91 4.42 7.60
N LYS A 109 17.78 5.75 7.74
CA LYS A 109 18.55 6.52 8.74
C LYS A 109 18.23 6.11 10.18
N LEU A 110 16.96 5.77 10.46
CA LEU A 110 16.52 5.26 11.76
C LEU A 110 16.91 3.78 11.99
N LYS A 111 17.57 3.12 11.03
CA LYS A 111 17.92 1.69 11.05
C LYS A 111 16.72 0.78 11.36
N ALA A 112 15.51 1.25 11.07
CA ALA A 112 14.28 0.51 11.32
C ALA A 112 14.07 -0.60 10.27
N HIS A 113 14.59 -0.37 9.06
CA HIS A 113 14.48 -1.25 7.91
C HIS A 113 15.78 -1.31 7.10
N GLN A 114 15.98 -2.42 6.41
CA GLN A 114 17.05 -2.57 5.40
C GLN A 114 16.57 -2.09 4.02
N LEU A 115 17.52 -1.83 3.11
CA LEU A 115 17.21 -1.39 1.74
C LEU A 115 16.26 -2.38 1.03
N ASN A 116 16.49 -3.69 1.17
CA ASN A 116 15.67 -4.73 0.57
C ASN A 116 14.20 -4.65 1.06
N GLU A 117 13.99 -4.41 2.36
CA GLU A 117 12.66 -4.33 2.96
C GLU A 117 11.87 -3.08 2.47
N ILE A 118 12.59 -2.00 2.20
CA ILE A 118 12.04 -0.75 1.66
C ILE A 118 11.68 -0.92 0.18
N SER A 119 12.59 -1.46 -0.62
CA SER A 119 12.39 -1.71 -2.04
C SER A 119 11.24 -2.68 -2.28
N LEU A 120 11.16 -3.77 -1.52
CA LEU A 120 10.03 -4.70 -1.58
C LEU A 120 8.71 -4.00 -1.21
N GLY A 121 8.70 -3.21 -0.14
CA GLY A 121 7.53 -2.41 0.23
C GLY A 121 7.07 -1.50 -0.92
N PHE A 122 8.00 -0.79 -1.55
CA PHE A 122 7.72 0.08 -2.68
C PHE A 122 7.10 -0.70 -3.86
N ILE A 123 7.74 -1.81 -4.27
CA ILE A 123 7.28 -2.64 -5.39
C ILE A 123 5.89 -3.20 -5.12
N PHE A 124 5.67 -3.82 -3.95
CA PHE A 124 4.38 -4.45 -3.65
C PHE A 124 3.24 -3.43 -3.55
N GLY A 125 3.48 -2.26 -2.98
CA GLY A 125 2.47 -1.19 -2.92
C GLY A 125 2.07 -0.68 -4.30
N LEU A 126 3.03 -0.57 -5.22
CA LEU A 126 2.78 -0.06 -6.56
C LEU A 126 2.13 -1.12 -7.47
N VAL A 127 2.67 -2.34 -7.46
CA VAL A 127 2.17 -3.48 -8.25
C VAL A 127 0.76 -3.88 -7.83
N SER A 128 0.43 -3.83 -6.53
CA SER A 128 -0.91 -4.21 -6.07
C SER A 128 -2.01 -3.32 -6.65
N GLN A 129 -1.73 -2.02 -6.80
CA GLN A 129 -2.66 -1.06 -7.38
C GLN A 129 -2.85 -1.31 -8.88
N PHE A 130 -1.76 -1.62 -9.60
CA PHE A 130 -1.84 -1.97 -11.02
C PHE A 130 -2.59 -3.27 -11.26
N ILE A 131 -2.38 -4.31 -10.44
CA ILE A 131 -3.11 -5.58 -10.57
C ILE A 131 -4.62 -5.33 -10.44
N VAL A 132 -5.05 -4.63 -9.39
CA VAL A 132 -6.48 -4.37 -9.16
C VAL A 132 -7.08 -3.50 -10.27
N TYR A 133 -6.35 -2.49 -10.73
CA TYR A 133 -6.79 -1.63 -11.81
C TYR A 133 -6.91 -2.37 -13.15
N TYR A 134 -5.95 -3.23 -13.47
CA TYR A 134 -5.97 -4.05 -14.68
C TYR A 134 -7.17 -5.00 -14.70
N ILE A 135 -7.45 -5.65 -13.57
CA ILE A 135 -8.62 -6.52 -13.41
C ILE A 135 -9.91 -5.72 -13.65
N TYR A 136 -10.02 -4.52 -13.07
CA TYR A 136 -11.20 -3.68 -13.24
C TYR A 136 -11.43 -3.25 -14.69
N ILE A 137 -10.40 -2.81 -15.40
CA ILE A 137 -10.53 -2.44 -16.82
C ILE A 137 -10.97 -3.65 -17.66
N TYR A 138 -10.41 -4.83 -17.41
CA TYR A 138 -10.74 -6.02 -18.21
C TYR A 138 -12.18 -6.53 -17.96
N MET A 139 -12.72 -6.28 -16.76
CA MET A 139 -14.08 -6.71 -16.40
C MET A 139 -15.18 -5.73 -16.83
N MET A 140 -14.83 -4.52 -17.29
CA MET A 140 -15.73 -3.46 -17.74
C MET A 140 -15.91 -3.50 -19.25
#